data_AF-A0A2U2CBL4-F1
#
_entry.id   AF-A0A2U2CBL4-F1
#
_cell.length_a   1.000
_cell.length_b   1.000
_cell.length_c   1.000
_cell.angle_alpha   90.00
_cell.angle_beta   90.00
_cell.angle_gamma   90.00
#
_symmetry.space_group_name_H-M   'P 1'
#
loop_
_entity.id
_entity.type
_entity.pdbx_description
1 polymer ?
#
loop_
_entity_poly.entity_id
_entity_poly.type
_entity_poly.pdbx_seq_one_letter_code
_entity_poly.pdbx_strand_id
1 'polypeptide(L)'
;MNKQIFALSFGFAGLIWATQQAGAQQTALCGERDVVIDRLETRYGERRRSVGRGQGNRMVEIFASESTGTWTILATLPNGLTCLVASGEDFRHEADRPVKPGDPA
;
A
#
# COMPACT_ATOMS: atom_id res chain seq x y z
N MET A 1 -48.79 -11.12 22.23
CA MET A 1 -48.36 -10.34 21.05
C MET A 1 -46.95 -9.73 21.17
N ASN A 2 -46.47 -9.35 22.37
CA ASN A 2 -45.14 -8.72 22.52
C ASN A 2 -43.92 -9.66 22.48
N LYS A 3 -44.07 -10.95 22.78
CA LYS A 3 -42.94 -11.91 22.77
C LYS A 3 -42.43 -12.23 21.34
N GLN A 4 -43.29 -12.17 20.34
CA GLN A 4 -42.92 -12.47 18.95
C GLN A 4 -42.17 -11.30 18.30
N ILE A 5 -42.48 -10.06 18.70
CA ILE A 5 -41.83 -8.84 18.18
C ILE A 5 -40.36 -8.77 18.62
N PHE A 6 -40.05 -9.18 19.86
CA PHE A 6 -38.67 -9.23 20.37
C PHE A 6 -37.81 -10.30 19.67
N ALA A 7 -38.39 -11.46 19.34
CA ALA A 7 -37.68 -12.52 18.62
C ALA A 7 -37.35 -12.12 17.17
N LEU A 8 -38.26 -11.38 16.52
CA LEU A 8 -38.06 -10.87 15.15
C LEU A 8 -36.99 -9.76 15.08
N SER A 9 -36.83 -8.97 16.14
CA SER A 9 -35.87 -7.87 16.19
C SER A 9 -34.42 -8.36 16.29
N PHE A 10 -34.17 -9.45 17.03
CA PHE A 10 -32.85 -10.06 17.15
C PHE A 10 -32.41 -10.78 15.87
N GLY A 11 -33.34 -11.42 15.14
CA GLY A 11 -33.03 -12.06 13.86
C GLY A 11 -32.64 -11.06 12.75
N PHE A 12 -33.24 -9.88 12.74
CA PHE A 12 -32.97 -8.86 11.73
C PHE A 12 -31.61 -8.15 11.93
N ALA A 13 -31.20 -7.93 13.19
CA ALA A 13 -29.89 -7.34 13.50
C ALA A 13 -28.71 -8.23 13.06
N GLY A 14 -28.85 -9.56 13.14
CA GLY A 14 -27.82 -10.52 12.72
C GLY A 14 -27.58 -10.53 11.20
N LEU A 15 -28.61 -10.26 10.39
CA LEU A 15 -28.50 -10.23 8.93
C LEU A 15 -27.76 -8.99 8.40
N ILE A 16 -27.74 -7.88 9.16
CA ILE A 16 -27.07 -6.63 8.76
C ILE A 16 -25.55 -6.70 9.01
N TRP A 17 -25.07 -7.58 9.90
CA TRP A 17 -23.64 -7.73 10.19
C TRP A 17 -22.89 -8.60 9.17
N ALA A 18 -23.59 -9.47 8.42
CA ALA A 18 -22.96 -10.41 7.49
C ALA A 18 -22.46 -9.76 6.18
N THR A 19 -22.85 -8.51 5.88
CA THR A 19 -22.54 -7.87 4.59
C THR A 19 -21.30 -6.97 4.60
N GLN A 20 -20.61 -6.80 5.73
CA GLN A 20 -19.50 -5.84 5.85
C GLN A 20 -18.10 -6.41 5.54
N GLN A 21 -17.99 -7.64 5.04
CA GLN A 21 -16.70 -8.20 4.60
C GLN A 21 -16.51 -8.14 3.08
N ALA A 22 -16.93 -7.05 2.45
CA ALA A 22 -16.29 -6.63 1.21
C ALA A 22 -14.96 -5.97 1.60
N GLY A 23 -13.93 -6.78 1.85
CA GLY A 23 -12.57 -6.26 1.95
C GLY A 23 -12.31 -5.45 0.70
N ALA A 24 -11.94 -4.17 0.86
CA ALA A 24 -11.56 -3.31 -0.25
C ALA A 24 -10.36 -3.96 -0.93
N GLN A 25 -10.63 -4.80 -1.93
CA GLN A 25 -9.62 -5.31 -2.82
C GLN A 25 -9.19 -4.08 -3.61
N GLN A 26 -8.18 -3.35 -3.13
CA GLN A 26 -7.47 -2.39 -3.96
C GLN A 26 -7.19 -3.13 -5.26
N THR A 27 -7.87 -2.74 -6.34
CA THR A 27 -7.60 -3.30 -7.64
C THR A 27 -6.14 -2.96 -7.88
N ALA A 28 -5.27 -3.96 -7.79
CA ALA A 28 -3.84 -3.73 -7.85
C ALA A 28 -3.55 -3.05 -9.20
N LEU A 29 -3.16 -1.78 -9.14
CA LEU A 29 -2.86 -1.00 -10.33
C LEU A 29 -1.50 -1.48 -10.84
N CYS A 30 -1.54 -2.44 -11.75
CA CYS A 30 -0.35 -3.06 -12.31
C CYS A 30 -0.15 -2.65 -13.77
N GLY A 31 1.11 -2.67 -14.22
CA GLY A 31 1.49 -2.38 -15.58
C GLY A 31 2.87 -2.92 -15.92
N GLU A 32 3.26 -2.72 -17.18
CA GLU A 32 4.64 -2.92 -17.60
C GLU A 32 5.56 -1.97 -16.83
N ARG A 33 6.66 -2.50 -16.31
CA ARG A 33 7.56 -1.79 -15.42
C ARG A 33 8.03 -0.45 -15.98
N ASP A 34 8.48 -0.44 -17.22
CA ASP A 34 9.10 0.75 -17.83
C ASP A 34 8.05 1.85 -18.03
N VAL A 35 6.82 1.49 -18.35
CA VAL A 35 5.68 2.42 -18.46
C VAL A 35 5.34 3.03 -17.10
N VAL A 36 5.36 2.23 -16.02
CA VAL A 36 5.08 2.72 -14.67
C VAL A 36 6.19 3.67 -14.22
N ILE A 37 7.46 3.29 -14.42
CA ILE A 37 8.61 4.12 -14.03
C ILE A 37 8.64 5.42 -14.82
N ASP A 38 8.46 5.38 -16.14
CA ASP A 38 8.42 6.58 -16.98
C ASP A 38 7.33 7.54 -16.50
N ARG A 39 6.15 7.02 -16.12
CA ARG A 39 5.09 7.85 -15.56
C ARG A 39 5.48 8.49 -14.23
N LEU A 40 6.14 7.75 -13.32
CA LEU A 40 6.61 8.28 -12.04
C LEU A 40 7.63 9.40 -12.24
N GLU A 41 8.60 9.18 -13.14
CA GLU A 41 9.66 10.16 -13.42
C GLU A 41 9.10 11.41 -14.13
N THR A 42 8.28 11.23 -15.17
CA THR A 42 7.84 12.34 -16.03
C THR A 42 6.68 13.15 -15.45
N ARG A 43 5.75 12.49 -14.73
CA ARG A 43 4.53 13.16 -14.23
C ARG A 43 4.65 13.62 -12.79
N TYR A 44 5.36 12.89 -11.96
CA TYR A 44 5.47 13.16 -10.53
C TYR A 44 6.87 13.64 -10.12
N GLY A 45 7.87 13.55 -11.03
CA GLY A 45 9.26 13.89 -10.72
C GLY A 45 9.90 12.90 -9.75
N GLU A 46 9.27 11.74 -9.54
CA GLU A 46 9.73 10.76 -8.56
C GLU A 46 10.88 9.94 -9.11
N ARG A 47 11.96 9.86 -8.34
CA ARG A 47 13.12 8.99 -8.66
C ARG A 47 13.26 7.91 -7.62
N ARG A 48 13.83 6.77 -8.00
CA ARG A 48 14.05 5.65 -7.08
C ARG A 48 14.97 6.06 -5.94
N ARG A 49 14.52 5.83 -4.71
CA ARG A 49 15.23 6.12 -3.45
C ARG A 49 15.78 4.87 -2.78
N SER A 50 15.07 3.76 -2.88
CA SER A 50 15.53 2.48 -2.36
C SER A 50 14.97 1.31 -3.15
N VAL A 51 15.63 0.16 -3.01
CA VAL A 51 15.25 -1.11 -3.63
C VAL A 51 15.58 -2.26 -2.69
N GLY A 52 14.73 -3.27 -2.66
CA GLY A 52 14.93 -4.49 -1.87
C GLY A 52 14.20 -5.68 -2.46
N ARG A 53 14.46 -6.86 -1.91
CA ARG A 53 13.74 -8.10 -2.26
C ARG A 53 12.65 -8.34 -1.23
N GLY A 54 11.41 -8.37 -1.68
CA GLY A 54 10.27 -8.79 -0.86
C GLY A 54 10.08 -10.31 -0.90
N GLN A 55 9.08 -10.79 -0.15
CA GLN A 55 8.68 -12.19 -0.17
C GLN A 55 8.27 -12.67 -1.56
N GLY A 56 8.49 -13.95 -1.87
CA GLY A 56 8.14 -14.52 -3.17
C GLY A 56 8.97 -13.96 -4.32
N ASN A 57 10.22 -13.56 -4.04
CA ASN A 57 11.19 -13.07 -5.03
C ASN A 57 10.75 -11.81 -5.80
N ARG A 58 9.82 -11.02 -5.23
CA ARG A 58 9.42 -9.74 -5.80
C ARG A 58 10.48 -8.68 -5.49
N MET A 59 10.71 -7.75 -6.42
CA MET A 59 11.49 -6.56 -6.16
C MET A 59 10.57 -5.47 -5.63
N VAL A 60 10.91 -4.86 -4.50
CA VAL A 60 10.17 -3.74 -3.90
C VAL A 60 11.01 -2.50 -4.03
N GLU A 61 10.41 -1.40 -4.48
CA GLU A 61 11.10 -0.15 -4.71
C GLU A 61 10.30 1.02 -4.14
N ILE A 62 11.02 2.01 -3.63
CA ILE A 62 10.45 3.28 -3.20
C ILE A 62 10.93 4.35 -4.17
N PHE A 63 10.00 5.11 -4.73
CA PHE A 63 10.22 6.26 -5.58
C PHE A 63 9.75 7.51 -4.84
N ALA A 64 10.47 8.62 -4.98
CA ALA A 64 10.04 9.88 -4.38
C ALA A 64 10.65 11.10 -5.06
N SER A 65 9.91 12.21 -4.97
CA SER A 65 10.31 13.53 -5.44
C SER A 65 10.46 14.45 -4.22
N GLU A 66 11.67 14.94 -3.98
CA GLU A 66 11.90 15.92 -2.92
C GLU A 66 11.31 17.29 -3.27
N SER A 67 11.19 17.60 -4.57
CA SER A 67 10.62 18.86 -5.04
C SER A 67 9.11 18.95 -4.84
N THR A 68 8.38 17.84 -4.99
CA THR A 68 6.91 17.81 -4.87
C THR A 68 6.44 17.16 -3.56
N GLY A 69 7.34 16.47 -2.84
CA GLY A 69 6.99 15.70 -1.65
C GLY A 69 6.22 14.41 -1.95
N THR A 70 6.03 14.03 -3.22
CA THR A 70 5.28 12.82 -3.57
C THR A 70 6.16 11.57 -3.45
N TRP A 71 5.54 10.43 -3.15
CA TRP A 71 6.19 9.14 -3.10
C TRP A 71 5.30 8.00 -3.57
N THR A 72 5.95 6.94 -4.03
CA THR A 72 5.31 5.72 -4.52
C THR A 72 6.11 4.48 -4.13
N ILE A 73 5.43 3.42 -3.70
CA ILE A 73 6.02 2.08 -3.51
C ILE A 73 5.50 1.16 -4.62
N LEU A 74 6.44 0.52 -5.32
CA LEU A 74 6.16 -0.47 -6.34
C LEU A 74 6.61 -1.86 -5.90
N ALA A 75 5.89 -2.89 -6.33
CA ALA A 75 6.32 -4.28 -6.26
C ALA A 75 6.34 -4.89 -7.67
N THR A 76 7.49 -5.41 -8.07
CA THR A 76 7.71 -6.06 -9.37
C THR A 76 7.87 -7.55 -9.19
N LEU A 77 7.04 -8.30 -9.88
CA LEU A 77 7.10 -9.76 -9.92
C LEU A 77 8.21 -10.24 -10.86
N PRO A 78 8.70 -11.49 -10.71
CA PRO A 78 9.72 -12.05 -11.60
C PRO A 78 9.34 -12.09 -13.07
N ASN A 79 8.04 -12.05 -13.40
CA ASN A 79 7.53 -11.97 -14.77
C ASN A 79 7.52 -10.55 -15.34
N GLY A 80 8.05 -9.55 -14.62
CA GLY A 80 8.14 -8.16 -15.05
C GLY A 80 6.90 -7.30 -14.75
N LEU A 81 5.81 -7.90 -14.27
CA LEU A 81 4.61 -7.13 -13.90
C LEU A 81 4.89 -6.29 -12.65
N THR A 82 4.66 -4.98 -12.75
CA THR A 82 4.90 -4.02 -11.66
C THR A 82 3.59 -3.47 -11.16
N CYS A 83 3.34 -3.59 -9.86
CA CYS A 83 2.11 -3.17 -9.21
C CYS A 83 2.38 -2.05 -8.22
N LEU A 84 1.49 -1.05 -8.21
CA LEU A 84 1.42 -0.03 -7.17
C LEU A 84 1.03 -0.69 -5.84
N VAL A 85 1.85 -0.49 -4.82
CA VAL A 85 1.59 -0.97 -3.45
C VAL A 85 1.01 0.14 -2.60
N ALA A 86 1.61 1.33 -2.67
CA ALA A 86 1.17 2.52 -1.95
C ALA A 86 1.69 3.78 -2.65
N SER A 87 1.06 4.92 -2.43
CA SER A 87 1.50 6.23 -2.88
C SER A 87 0.97 7.31 -1.95
N GLY A 88 1.64 8.45 -1.90
CA GLY A 88 1.21 9.58 -1.08
C GLY A 88 2.07 10.81 -1.25
N GLU A 89 1.95 11.70 -0.27
CA GLU A 89 2.63 12.99 -0.18
C GLU A 89 3.47 13.06 1.10
N ASP A 90 4.04 14.22 1.39
CA ASP A 90 4.88 14.49 2.57
C ASP A 90 6.14 13.62 2.70
N PHE A 91 6.73 13.20 1.57
CA PHE A 91 8.00 12.50 1.56
C PHE A 91 9.11 13.36 2.16
N ARG A 92 9.79 12.84 3.18
CA ARG A 92 11.00 13.43 3.75
C ARG A 92 12.04 12.35 4.02
N HIS A 93 13.29 12.68 3.75
CA HIS A 93 14.40 11.89 4.25
C HIS A 93 14.54 12.14 5.76
N GLU A 94 14.15 11.14 6.56
CA GLU A 94 14.57 11.11 7.96
C GLU A 94 15.99 10.54 8.01
N ALA A 95 16.92 11.29 8.59
CA ALA A 95 18.23 10.73 8.88
C ALA A 95 18.06 9.57 9.87
N ASP A 96 18.77 8.46 9.64
CA ASP A 96 18.81 7.36 10.59
C ASP A 96 19.14 7.93 11.97
N ARG A 97 18.32 7.57 12.97
CA ARG A 97 18.65 7.91 14.35
C ARG A 97 20.00 7.26 14.65
N PRO A 98 21.02 8.02 15.08
CA PRO A 98 22.32 7.43 15.37
C PRO A 98 22.13 6.34 16.43
N VAL A 99 22.55 5.11 16.11
CA VAL A 99 22.62 4.01 17.08
C VAL A 99 23.56 4.46 18.17
N LYS A 100 23.08 4.54 19.41
CA LYS A 100 23.94 4.93 20.53
C LYS A 100 24.90 3.77 20.82
N PRO A 101 26.18 4.04 21.12
CA PRO A 101 27.08 2.99 21.57
C PRO A 101 26.47 2.21 22.74
N GLY A 102 26.27 0.90 22.56
CA GLY A 102 25.71 0.01 23.58
C GLY A 102 24.26 -0.44 23.35
N ASP A 103 23.56 0.08 22.33
CA ASP A 103 22.27 -0.48 21.94
C ASP A 103 22.47 -1.89 21.32
N PRO A 104 21.66 -2.90 21.69
CA PRO A 104 21.70 -4.19 21.02
C PRO A 104 21.30 -4.03 19.55
N ALA A 105 22.04 -4.70 18.67
CA ALA A 105 21.75 -4.77 17.24
C ALA A 105 20.44 -5.52 16.96
#